data_AF-A0A839J829-F1
#
_entry.id   AF-A0A839J829-F1
#
_cell.length_a   1.000
_cell.length_b   1.000
_cell.length_c   1.000
_cell.angle_alpha   90.00
_cell.angle_beta   90.00
_cell.angle_gamma   90.00
#
_symmetry.space_group_name_H-M   'P 1'
#
loop_
_entity.id
_entity.type
_entity.pdbx_description
1 polymer ?
#
loop_
_entity_poly.entity_id
_entity_poly.type
_entity_poly.pdbx_seq_one_letter_code
_entity_poly.pdbx_strand_id
1 'polypeptide(L)' 'RYSVRYRAYVRGIGWQAWVTDGATAGTTGQGRQIEAIEITVVTR' A
#
# COMPACT_ATOMS: atom_id res chain seq x y z
N ARG A 1 6.35 -14.18 15.21
CA ARG A 1 6.76 -12.82 14.77
C ARG A 1 5.68 -12.31 13.83
N TYR A 2 5.37 -11.02 13.82
CA TYR A 2 4.32 -10.45 12.95
C TYR A 2 4.95 -9.55 11.88
N SER A 3 4.22 -9.39 10.77
CA SER A 3 4.51 -8.46 9.68
C SER A 3 3.25 -7.65 9.35
N VAL A 4 3.43 -6.46 8.79
CA VAL A 4 2.34 -5.60 8.35
C VAL A 4 2.29 -5.61 6.84
N ARG A 5 1.16 -6.04 6.29
CA ARG A 5 0.89 -6.05 4.85
C ARG A 5 -0.13 -4.96 4.54
N TYR A 6 0.15 -4.14 3.53
CA TYR A 6 -0.67 -2.98 3.20
C TYR A 6 -0.69 -2.68 1.71
N ARG A 7 -1.73 -2.01 1.24
CA ARG A 7 -1.83 -1.45 -0.11
C ARG A 7 -2.56 -0.11 -0.10
N ALA A 8 -2.28 0.69 -1.11
CA ALA A 8 -2.91 1.99 -1.32
C ALA A 8 -3.80 1.96 -2.57
N TYR A 9 -4.93 2.66 -2.51
CA TYR A 9 -5.72 3.03 -3.68
C TYR A 9 -5.20 4.38 -4.19
N VAL A 10 -4.67 4.40 -5.40
CA VAL A 10 -4.13 5.62 -6.04
C VAL A 10 -5.15 6.16 -7.03
N ARG A 11 -5.46 7.45 -6.92
CA ARG A 11 -6.42 8.13 -7.82
C ARG A 11 -6.06 7.89 -9.29
N GLY A 12 -7.00 7.33 -10.04
CA GLY A 12 -6.85 7.04 -11.47
C GLY A 12 -6.04 5.79 -11.83
N ILE A 13 -5.54 5.04 -10.85
CA ILE A 13 -4.88 3.72 -11.06
C ILE A 13 -5.65 2.61 -10.34
N GLY A 14 -6.22 2.93 -9.17
CA GLY A 14 -6.91 1.97 -8.33
C GLY A 14 -5.99 1.31 -7.29
N TRP A 15 -6.41 0.14 -6.81
CA TRP A 15 -5.65 -0.62 -5.82
C TRP A 15 -4.31 -1.07 -6.38
N GLN A 16 -3.23 -0.67 -5.72
CA GLN A 16 -1.89 -1.16 -6.02
C GLN A 16 -1.66 -2.56 -5.44
N ALA A 17 -0.58 -3.21 -5.89
CA ALA A 17 -0.15 -4.46 -5.30
C ALA A 17 0.11 -4.31 -3.79
N TRP A 18 -0.14 -5.40 -3.05
CA TRP A 18 0.20 -5.45 -1.65
C TRP A 18 1.70 -5.44 -1.45
N VAL A 19 2.15 -4.66 -0.48
CA VAL A 19 3.53 -4.61 0.00
C VAL A 19 3.58 -4.99 1.47
N THR A 20 4.77 -5.27 1.97
CA THR A 20 5.00 -5.72 3.34
C THR A 20 6.16 -4.92 3.94
N ASP A 21 6.08 -4.62 5.23
CA ASP A 21 7.18 -4.14 6.07
C ASP A 21 8.11 -3.08 5.41
N GLY A 22 7.74 -1.80 5.52
CA GLY A 22 8.59 -0.68 5.07
C GLY A 22 8.70 -0.46 3.56
N ALA A 23 8.19 -1.38 2.73
CA ALA A 23 8.13 -1.19 1.28
C ALA A 23 7.06 -0.17 0.85
N THR A 24 7.33 0.63 -0.17
CA THR A 24 6.42 1.70 -0.60
C THR A 24 5.12 1.18 -1.22
N ALA A 25 3.97 1.58 -0.66
CA ALA A 25 2.65 1.40 -1.27
C ALA A 25 2.21 2.69 -1.99
N GLY A 26 1.97 2.62 -3.30
CA GLY A 26 1.57 3.77 -4.12
C GLY A 26 2.56 4.06 -5.25
N THR A 27 2.65 5.31 -5.66
CA THR A 27 3.52 5.76 -6.75
C THR A 27 4.41 6.92 -6.32
N THR A 28 5.70 6.86 -6.62
CA THR A 28 6.65 7.95 -6.34
C THR A 28 6.75 8.89 -7.54
N GLY A 29 6.75 10.21 -7.31
CA GLY A 29 7.02 11.22 -8.33
C GLY A 29 5.87 11.49 -9.33
N GLN A 30 4.73 10.82 -9.20
CA GLN A 30 3.62 10.95 -10.17
C GLN A 30 2.57 12.01 -9.78
N GLY A 31 2.71 12.66 -8.62
CA GLY A 31 1.77 13.71 -8.16
C GLY A 31 0.32 13.23 -7.96
N ARG A 32 0.10 11.91 -7.80
CA ARG A 32 -1.22 11.31 -7.61
C ARG A 32 -1.56 11.18 -6.13
N GLN A 33 -2.84 11.39 -5.80
CA GLN A 33 -3.36 11.26 -4.44
C GLN A 33 -3.62 9.81 -4.06
N ILE A 34 -3.39 9.48 -2.79
CA ILE A 34 -3.86 8.24 -2.17
C ILE A 34 -5.26 8.52 -1.62
N GLU A 35 -6.25 7.74 -2.03
CA GLU A 35 -7.67 7.93 -1.64
C GLU A 35 -8.12 6.91 -0.59
N ALA A 36 -7.45 5.76 -0.50
CA ALA A 36 -7.71 4.75 0.53
C ALA A 36 -6.47 3.93 0.85
N ILE A 37 -6.42 3.35 2.04
CA ILE A 37 -5.37 2.42 2.49
C ILE A 37 -6.05 1.20 3.10
N GLU A 38 -5.58 0.01 2.74
CA GLU A 38 -5.99 -1.26 3.34
C GLU A 38 -4.79 -1.91 4.03
N ILE A 39 -4.98 -2.35 5.28
CA ILE A 39 -3.91 -2.85 6.16
C ILE A 39 -4.36 -4.15 6.82
N THR A 40 -3.45 -5.12 6.89
CA THR A 40 -3.63 -6.35 7.67
C THR A 40 -2.35 -6.74 8.40
N VAL A 41 -2.49 -7.31 9.59
CA VAL A 41 -1.39 -7.87 10.36
C VAL A 41 -1.34 -9.37 10.07
N VAL A 42 -0.19 -9.86 9.64
CA VAL A 42 0.02 -11.28 9.33
C VAL A 42 1.10 -11.86 10.23
N THR A 43 0.93 -13.13 10.62
CA THR A 43 2.03 -13.90 11.20
C THR A 43 3.06 -14.17 10.11
N ARG A 44 4.34 -14.08 10.46
CA ARG A 44 5.44 -14.51 9.57
C ARG A 44 5.47 -16.02 9.38
#